data_AF-A0A931LEU1-F1
#
_entry.id   AF-A0A931LEU1-F1
#
_cell.length_a   1.000
_cell.length_b   1.000
_cell.length_c   1.000
_cell.angle_alpha   90.00
_cell.angle_beta   90.00
_cell.angle_gamma   90.00
#
_symmetry.space_group_name_H-M   'P 1'
#
loop_
_entity.id
_entity.type
_entity.pdbx_description
1 polymer ?
#
loop_
_entity_poly.entity_id
_entity_poly.type
_entity_poly.pdbx_seq_one_letter_code
_entity_poly.pdbx_strand_id
1 'polypeptide(L)'
;MDEARRGDRTAQAQRYAGHAPQALALAAQVPGGAYYAKWIIAVDDDVDPSNVNQVIWAMATRSNPVDDIDILRNTWSTWLDPTQNPPEERPYASKALINACMEHRHLADFSKRTKVRRSVYDAVAARWASLGFPGAPPTLWSLEE
;
A
#
# COMPACT_ATOMS: atom_id res chain seq x y z
N MET A 1 -18.77 -12.76 -12.30
CA MET A 1 -18.95 -13.43 -10.99
C MET A 1 -17.80 -13.12 -10.03
N ASP A 2 -17.16 -11.93 -10.11
CA ASP A 2 -15.98 -11.60 -9.29
C ASP A 2 -15.97 -10.14 -8.76
N GLU A 3 -17.15 -9.55 -8.59
CA GLU A 3 -17.29 -8.23 -7.92
C GLU A 3 -17.31 -8.37 -6.38
N ALA A 4 -17.71 -9.53 -5.86
CA ALA A 4 -17.92 -9.74 -4.42
C ALA A 4 -16.63 -9.74 -3.58
N ARG A 5 -15.45 -9.94 -4.19
CA ARG A 5 -14.13 -9.92 -3.51
C ARG A 5 -13.36 -8.59 -3.67
N ARG A 6 -13.97 -7.57 -4.28
CA ARG A 6 -13.33 -6.24 -4.42
C ARG A 6 -13.57 -5.34 -3.20
N GLY A 7 -14.55 -5.67 -2.36
CA GLY A 7 -14.99 -4.83 -1.23
C GLY A 7 -14.04 -4.74 -0.03
N ASP A 8 -13.03 -5.61 0.06
CA ASP A 8 -12.10 -5.68 1.21
C ASP A 8 -10.64 -5.40 0.82
N ARG A 9 -10.40 -4.90 -0.40
CA ARG A 9 -9.05 -4.55 -0.87
C ARG A 9 -8.82 -3.07 -0.65
N THR A 10 -8.05 -2.74 0.39
CA THR A 10 -7.53 -1.40 0.68
C THR A 10 -6.40 -0.97 -0.28
N ALA A 11 -6.05 -1.82 -1.25
CA ALA A 11 -5.06 -1.58 -2.29
C ALA A 11 -5.71 -1.16 -3.62
N GLN A 12 -5.10 -0.20 -4.34
CA GLN A 12 -5.75 0.51 -5.44
C GLN A 12 -5.32 -0.02 -6.83
N ALA A 13 -6.19 0.11 -7.83
CA ALA A 13 -5.77 0.02 -9.23
C ALA A 13 -5.78 1.45 -9.80
N GLN A 14 -4.65 1.92 -10.33
CA GLN A 14 -4.60 3.25 -10.95
C GLN A 14 -5.52 3.28 -12.19
N ARG A 15 -6.37 4.32 -12.30
CA ARG A 15 -7.40 4.42 -13.34
C ARG A 15 -7.20 5.58 -14.32
N TYR A 16 -6.45 6.59 -13.90
CA TYR A 16 -6.21 7.81 -14.66
C TYR A 16 -4.94 8.50 -14.15
N ALA A 17 -4.42 9.43 -14.95
CA ALA A 17 -3.22 10.20 -14.61
C ALA A 17 -3.45 11.02 -13.32
N GLY A 18 -2.56 10.86 -12.34
CA GLY A 18 -2.67 11.55 -11.05
C GLY A 18 -3.62 10.89 -10.03
N HIS A 19 -4.14 9.69 -10.30
CA HIS A 19 -5.04 9.00 -9.36
C HIS A 19 -4.40 8.79 -7.97
N ALA A 20 -3.16 8.29 -7.91
CA ALA A 20 -2.46 8.04 -6.65
C ALA A 20 -2.23 9.31 -5.80
N PRO A 21 -1.66 10.42 -6.33
CA PRO A 21 -1.47 11.63 -5.52
C PRO A 21 -2.80 12.25 -5.06
N GLN A 22 -3.86 12.19 -5.87
CA GLN A 22 -5.20 12.64 -5.43
C GLN A 22 -5.75 11.80 -4.27
N ALA A 23 -5.65 10.47 -4.36
CA ALA A 23 -6.08 9.56 -3.30
C ALA A 23 -5.28 9.78 -2.01
N LEU A 24 -3.96 9.95 -2.11
CA LEU A 24 -3.07 10.27 -0.99
C LEU A 24 -3.45 11.58 -0.32
N ALA A 25 -3.68 12.64 -1.10
CA ALA A 25 -4.08 13.94 -0.56
C ALA A 25 -5.42 13.85 0.19
N LEU A 26 -6.41 13.14 -0.35
CA LEU A 26 -7.70 12.92 0.31
C LEU A 26 -7.54 12.12 1.61
N ALA A 27 -6.80 11.01 1.57
CA ALA A 27 -6.53 10.18 2.74
C ALA A 27 -5.81 10.95 3.85
N ALA A 28 -5.00 11.93 3.51
CA ALA A 28 -4.31 12.79 4.47
C ALA A 28 -5.22 13.78 5.20
N GLN A 29 -6.43 14.04 4.69
CA GLN A 29 -7.35 15.06 5.21
C GLN A 29 -8.61 14.48 5.86
N VAL A 30 -8.86 13.17 5.78
CA VAL A 30 -9.93 12.53 6.57
C VAL A 30 -9.60 12.58 8.07
N PRO A 31 -10.57 12.55 9.00
CA PRO A 31 -10.32 12.78 10.43
C PRO A 31 -9.17 11.95 11.02
N GLY A 32 -9.08 10.66 10.69
CA GLY A 32 -7.99 9.79 11.16
C GLY A 32 -6.63 10.11 10.52
N GLY A 33 -6.62 10.35 9.21
CA GLY A 33 -5.39 10.71 8.48
C GLY A 33 -4.87 12.09 8.88
N ALA A 34 -5.77 13.06 9.05
CA ALA A 34 -5.47 14.42 9.45
C ALA A 34 -4.93 14.48 10.88
N TYR A 35 -5.53 13.75 11.84
CA TYR A 35 -5.23 13.94 13.25
C TYR A 35 -3.91 13.30 13.73
N TYR A 36 -3.55 12.11 13.23
CA TYR A 36 -2.37 11.38 13.76
C TYR A 36 -1.44 10.74 12.71
N ALA A 37 -1.89 10.55 11.47
CA ALA A 37 -1.06 9.90 10.46
C ALA A 37 0.02 10.85 9.92
N LYS A 38 1.26 10.34 9.81
CA LYS A 38 2.41 11.05 9.23
C LYS A 38 2.88 10.46 7.91
N TRP A 39 2.76 9.14 7.77
CA TRP A 39 3.19 8.40 6.60
C TRP A 39 1.96 7.77 5.97
N ILE A 40 1.67 8.16 4.74
CA ILE A 40 0.52 7.69 3.99
C ILE A 40 1.05 7.16 2.67
N ILE A 41 0.89 5.86 2.46
CA ILE A 41 1.52 5.14 1.37
C ILE A 41 0.41 4.53 0.51
N ALA A 42 0.44 4.82 -0.79
CA ALA A 42 -0.47 4.21 -1.76
C ALA A 42 0.25 3.07 -2.48
N VAL A 43 -0.38 1.89 -2.52
CA VAL A 43 0.15 0.68 -3.15
C VAL A 43 -0.87 0.10 -4.13
N ASP A 44 -0.41 -0.59 -5.17
CA ASP A 44 -1.32 -1.25 -6.11
C ASP A 44 -2.00 -2.49 -5.50
N ASP A 45 -3.07 -2.95 -6.14
CA ASP A 45 -3.93 -4.07 -5.72
C ASP A 45 -3.24 -5.42 -5.49
N ASP A 46 -2.00 -5.58 -5.94
CA ASP A 46 -1.19 -6.76 -5.76
C ASP A 46 -0.35 -6.75 -4.48
N VAL A 47 -0.34 -5.65 -3.75
CA VAL A 47 0.35 -5.47 -2.47
C VAL A 47 -0.69 -5.51 -1.36
N ASP A 48 -0.45 -6.35 -0.36
CA ASP A 48 -1.21 -6.37 0.89
C ASP A 48 -0.77 -5.20 1.79
N PRO A 49 -1.60 -4.16 2.01
CA PRO A 49 -1.21 -3.01 2.82
C PRO A 49 -1.17 -3.33 4.31
N SER A 50 -1.68 -4.48 4.76
CA SER A 50 -1.51 -4.95 6.14
C SER A 50 -0.17 -5.65 6.36
N ASN A 51 0.55 -6.00 5.28
CA ASN A 51 1.85 -6.64 5.31
C ASN A 51 2.98 -5.64 5.06
N VAL A 52 3.65 -5.20 6.14
CA VAL A 52 4.71 -4.19 6.07
C VAL A 52 5.85 -4.54 5.12
N ASN A 53 6.19 -5.84 4.97
CA ASN A 53 7.25 -6.26 4.08
C ASN A 53 6.88 -6.04 2.61
N GLN A 54 5.60 -6.27 2.25
CA GLN A 54 5.13 -6.01 0.89
C GLN A 54 5.05 -4.50 0.61
N VAL A 55 4.63 -3.70 1.60
CA VAL A 55 4.60 -2.23 1.46
C VAL A 55 6.01 -1.67 1.27
N ILE A 56 6.98 -2.10 2.07
CA ILE A 56 8.38 -1.69 1.93
C ILE A 56 8.95 -2.13 0.57
N TRP A 57 8.64 -3.35 0.12
CA TRP A 57 9.03 -3.81 -1.22
C TRP A 57 8.47 -2.91 -2.33
N ALA A 58 7.18 -2.53 -2.25
CA ALA A 58 6.56 -1.63 -3.20
C ALA A 58 7.25 -0.26 -3.20
N MET A 59 7.50 0.31 -2.02
CA MET A 59 8.23 1.58 -1.88
C MET A 59 9.63 1.50 -2.51
N ALA A 60 10.37 0.43 -2.25
CA ALA A 60 11.74 0.27 -2.74
C ALA A 60 11.85 0.03 -4.25
N THR A 61 10.79 -0.48 -4.88
CA THR A 61 10.84 -0.91 -6.29
C THR A 61 9.98 -0.07 -7.24
N ARG A 62 9.08 0.75 -6.72
CA ARG A 62 8.10 1.51 -7.52
C ARG A 62 8.11 3.01 -7.28
N SER A 63 8.74 3.49 -6.21
CA SER A 63 8.77 4.91 -5.87
C SER A 63 10.11 5.52 -6.26
N ASN A 64 10.11 6.55 -7.11
CA ASN A 64 11.23 7.45 -7.28
C ASN A 64 11.09 8.63 -6.30
N PRO A 65 11.88 8.70 -5.21
CA PRO A 65 11.60 9.63 -4.10
C PRO A 65 11.48 11.11 -4.48
N VAL A 66 12.13 11.56 -5.57
CA VAL A 66 12.03 12.94 -6.05
C VAL A 66 10.66 13.25 -6.66
N ASP A 67 10.06 12.28 -7.34
CA ASP A 67 8.82 12.45 -8.11
C ASP A 67 7.58 11.92 -7.37
N ASP A 68 7.78 10.96 -6.46
CA ASP A 68 6.72 10.16 -5.86
C ASP A 68 6.49 10.44 -4.36
N ILE A 69 7.17 11.44 -3.78
CA ILE A 69 6.97 11.87 -2.39
C ILE A 69 6.55 13.33 -2.33
N ASP A 70 5.31 13.55 -1.87
CA ASP A 70 4.80 14.87 -1.52
C ASP A 70 4.82 15.07 0.00
N ILE A 71 5.19 16.27 0.44
CA ILE A 71 5.14 16.66 1.85
C ILE A 71 4.10 17.74 2.08
N LEU A 72 3.03 17.40 2.78
CA LEU A 72 2.10 18.38 3.33
C LEU A 72 2.69 18.95 4.61
N ARG A 73 2.83 20.28 4.68
CA ARG A 73 3.48 20.99 5.78
C ARG A 73 2.45 21.72 6.63
N ASN A 74 2.75 21.91 7.91
CA ASN A 74 1.92 22.64 8.88
C ASN A 74 0.48 22.09 8.97
N THR A 75 0.33 20.77 8.92
CA THR A 75 -0.96 20.10 9.03
C THR A 75 -1.37 19.93 10.50
N TRP A 76 -2.65 19.69 10.74
CA TRP A 76 -3.14 19.32 12.07
C TRP A 76 -2.46 18.07 12.61
N SER A 77 -2.31 18.01 13.93
CA SER A 77 -1.72 16.91 14.68
C SER A 77 -2.29 16.85 16.11
N THR A 78 -1.75 15.92 16.90
CA THR A 78 -2.09 15.69 18.30
C THR A 78 -0.98 16.18 19.23
N TRP A 79 -1.37 16.70 20.40
CA TRP A 79 -0.47 17.04 21.50
C TRP A 79 0.36 15.85 22.03
N LEU A 80 0.03 14.62 21.62
CA LEU A 80 0.75 13.40 21.94
C LEU A 80 1.89 13.09 20.96
N ASP A 81 2.12 13.93 19.94
CA ASP A 81 3.20 13.72 18.97
C ASP A 81 4.58 13.82 19.64
N PRO A 82 5.37 12.73 19.72
CA PRO A 82 6.67 12.73 20.39
C PRO A 82 7.79 13.37 19.56
N THR A 83 7.56 13.67 18.28
CA THR A 83 8.59 14.16 17.35
C THR A 83 8.74 15.68 17.34
N GLN A 84 7.82 16.41 18.00
CA GLN A 84 7.82 17.87 18.08
C GLN A 84 8.07 18.33 19.51
N ASN A 85 9.06 19.20 19.69
CA ASN A 85 9.36 19.90 20.93
C ASN A 85 9.83 21.33 20.60
N PRO A 86 9.39 22.34 21.35
CA PRO A 86 8.66 22.25 22.63
C PRO A 86 7.18 21.83 22.49
N PRO A 87 6.51 21.39 23.58
CA PRO A 87 5.17 20.81 23.50
C PRO A 87 4.14 21.67 22.76
N GLU A 88 4.21 23.00 22.88
CA GLU A 88 3.40 24.00 22.18
C GLU A 88 3.39 23.89 20.65
N GLU A 89 4.39 23.27 20.04
CA GLU A 89 4.46 23.07 18.59
C GLU A 89 3.67 21.83 18.11
N ARG A 90 3.34 20.90 19.01
CA ARG A 90 2.70 19.62 18.68
C ARG A 90 1.33 19.68 17.99
N PRO A 91 0.52 20.77 18.03
CA PRO A 91 -0.66 20.90 17.19
C PRO A 91 -0.35 20.91 15.68
N TYR A 92 0.90 21.15 15.30
CA TYR A 92 1.37 21.18 13.94
C TYR A 92 2.25 19.96 13.64
N ALA A 93 2.10 19.41 12.44
CA ALA A 93 2.97 18.36 11.92
C ALA A 93 3.16 18.49 10.41
N SER A 94 3.80 17.48 9.82
CA SER A 94 3.84 17.26 8.38
C SER A 94 3.40 15.84 8.07
N LYS A 95 2.98 15.62 6.82
CA LYS A 95 2.59 14.31 6.30
C LYS A 95 3.36 14.04 5.02
N ALA A 96 4.01 12.88 4.98
CA ALA A 96 4.61 12.33 3.79
C ALA A 96 3.59 11.46 3.06
N LEU A 97 3.32 11.84 1.82
CA LEU A 97 2.47 11.12 0.89
C LEU A 97 3.37 10.39 -0.09
N ILE A 98 3.35 9.07 -0.06
CA ILE A 98 4.28 8.24 -0.82
C ILE A 98 3.49 7.44 -1.86
N ASN A 99 3.77 7.71 -3.14
CA ASN A 99 3.28 6.90 -4.24
C ASN A 99 4.22 5.70 -4.43
N ALA A 100 3.78 4.52 -3.99
CA ALA A 100 4.45 3.25 -4.20
C ALA A 100 3.68 2.37 -5.19
N CYS A 101 2.93 3.00 -6.10
CA CYS A 101 2.26 2.33 -7.20
C CYS A 101 3.19 2.28 -8.42
N MET A 102 2.92 1.36 -9.34
CA MET A 102 3.55 1.35 -10.67
C MET A 102 3.34 2.71 -11.34
N GLU A 103 4.30 3.14 -12.16
CA GLU A 103 4.16 4.44 -12.83
C GLU A 103 3.03 4.39 -13.88
N HIS A 104 1.98 5.18 -13.65
CA HIS A 104 0.79 5.23 -14.49
C HIS A 104 1.11 5.40 -15.99
N ARG A 105 2.11 6.24 -16.32
CA ARG A 105 2.49 6.55 -17.70
C ARG A 105 3.09 5.34 -18.44
N HIS A 106 3.65 4.39 -17.69
CA HIS A 106 4.39 3.24 -18.20
C HIS A 106 3.79 1.91 -17.73
N LEU A 107 2.50 1.87 -17.35
CA LEU A 107 1.86 0.64 -16.87
C LEU A 107 1.93 -0.51 -17.89
N ALA A 108 1.88 -0.20 -19.19
CA ALA A 108 1.99 -1.18 -20.26
C ALA A 108 3.42 -1.74 -20.40
N ASP A 109 4.43 -0.92 -20.09
CA ASP A 109 5.85 -1.26 -20.22
C ASP A 109 6.44 -1.77 -18.90
N PHE A 110 5.68 -1.68 -17.80
CA PHE A 110 6.16 -2.04 -16.48
C PHE A 110 6.52 -3.53 -16.42
N SER A 111 7.64 -3.83 -15.76
CA SER A 111 8.15 -5.20 -15.62
C SER A 111 7.07 -6.16 -15.12
N LYS A 112 6.91 -7.29 -15.81
CA LYS A 112 5.98 -8.33 -15.40
C LYS A 112 6.31 -8.79 -13.98
N ARG A 113 5.28 -8.85 -13.16
CA ARG A 113 5.40 -9.22 -11.76
C ARG A 113 5.51 -10.73 -11.62
N THR A 114 6.41 -11.20 -10.76
CA THR A 114 6.46 -12.60 -10.37
C THR A 114 5.28 -12.90 -9.45
N LYS A 115 4.30 -13.65 -9.96
CA LYS A 115 3.15 -14.14 -9.18
C LYS A 115 3.11 -15.66 -9.23
N VAL A 116 2.55 -16.25 -8.18
CA VAL A 116 2.28 -17.70 -8.17
C VAL A 116 1.01 -17.94 -8.97
N ARG A 117 1.06 -18.89 -9.91
CA ARG A 117 -0.14 -19.32 -10.66
C ARG A 117 -1.13 -20.00 -9.73
N ARG A 118 -2.42 -19.70 -9.90
CA ARG A 118 -3.53 -20.26 -9.13
C ARG A 118 -3.53 -21.78 -9.21
N SER A 119 -3.41 -22.32 -10.43
CA SER A 119 -3.34 -23.77 -10.66
C SER A 119 -2.21 -24.45 -9.86
N VAL A 120 -1.04 -23.81 -9.77
CA VAL A 120 0.10 -24.33 -8.99
C VAL A 120 -0.16 -24.21 -7.50
N TYR A 121 -0.66 -23.06 -7.04
CA TYR A 121 -1.04 -22.85 -5.65
C TYR A 121 -2.07 -23.88 -5.19
N ASP A 122 -3.16 -24.07 -5.94
CA ASP A 122 -4.24 -24.99 -5.61
C ASP A 122 -3.74 -26.44 -5.56
N ALA A 123 -2.86 -26.83 -6.50
CA ALA A 123 -2.26 -28.16 -6.51
C ALA A 123 -1.35 -28.41 -5.28
N VAL A 124 -0.59 -27.39 -4.85
CA VAL A 124 0.27 -27.47 -3.66
C VAL A 124 -0.58 -27.44 -2.39
N ALA A 125 -1.58 -26.57 -2.31
CA ALA A 125 -2.49 -26.44 -1.18
C ALA A 125 -3.28 -27.73 -0.95
N ALA A 126 -3.79 -28.36 -2.01
CA ALA A 126 -4.49 -29.65 -1.93
C ALA A 126 -3.58 -30.78 -1.38
N ARG A 127 -2.26 -30.65 -1.58
CA ARG A 127 -1.25 -31.63 -1.17
C ARG A 127 -0.50 -31.22 0.09
N TRP A 128 -0.85 -30.12 0.75
CA TRP A 128 -0.06 -29.49 1.83
C TRP A 128 0.37 -30.48 2.92
N ALA A 129 -0.62 -31.23 3.46
CA ALA A 129 -0.36 -32.25 4.47
C ALA A 129 0.47 -33.42 3.94
N SER A 130 0.21 -33.87 2.70
CA SER A 130 0.97 -34.98 2.08
C SER A 130 2.43 -34.62 1.78
N LEU A 131 2.74 -33.33 1.62
CA LEU A 131 4.09 -32.81 1.43
C LEU A 131 4.85 -32.65 2.76
N GLY A 132 4.20 -32.91 3.89
CA GLY A 132 4.81 -32.81 5.22
C GLY A 132 4.91 -31.37 5.76
N PHE A 133 4.20 -30.41 5.16
CA PHE A 133 4.20 -29.04 5.68
C PHE A 133 3.29 -28.90 6.91
N PRO A 134 3.71 -28.13 7.93
CA PRO A 134 2.89 -27.89 9.10
C PRO A 134 1.73 -26.92 8.81
N GLY A 135 0.66 -27.03 9.59
CA GLY A 135 -0.46 -26.08 9.59
C GLY A 135 -1.30 -26.10 8.31
N ALA A 136 -2.07 -25.03 8.12
CA ALA A 136 -2.84 -24.80 6.91
C ALA A 136 -1.97 -24.12 5.83
N PRO A 137 -2.22 -24.35 4.54
CA PRO A 137 -1.55 -23.63 3.46
C PRO A 137 -1.79 -22.12 3.61
N PRO A 138 -0.77 -21.28 3.35
CA PRO A 138 -0.89 -19.84 3.49
C PRO A 138 -1.87 -19.27 2.46
N THR A 139 -2.65 -18.26 2.85
CA THR A 139 -3.49 -17.49 1.92
C THR A 139 -2.61 -16.46 1.22
N LEU A 140 -2.58 -16.50 -0.12
CA LEU A 140 -1.82 -15.53 -0.91
C LEU A 140 -2.72 -14.36 -1.36
N TRP A 141 -2.21 -13.13 -1.22
CA TRP A 141 -2.94 -11.90 -1.56
C TRP A 141 -3.20 -11.75 -3.07
N SER A 142 -2.22 -12.15 -3.89
CA SER A 142 -2.30 -12.04 -5.35
C SER A 142 -1.80 -13.33 -6.00
N LEU A 143 -2.62 -13.88 -6.89
CA LEU A 143 -2.29 -15.03 -7.74
C LEU A 143 -2.39 -14.61 -9.21
N GLU A 144 -1.57 -15.22 -10.05
CA GLU A 144 -1.76 -15.22 -11.51
C GLU A 144 -2.79 -16.30 -11.85
N GLU A 145 -3.68 -16.07 -12.81
CA GLU A 145 -4.61 -17.12 -13.26
C GLU A 145 -3.90 -18.22 -14.06
#